data_AF-A0A810PVB8-F1
#
_entry.id   AF-A0A810PVB8-F1
#
_cell.length_a   1.000
_cell.length_b   1.000
_cell.length_c   1.000
_cell.angle_alpha   90.00
_cell.angle_beta   90.00
_cell.angle_gamma   90.00
#
_symmetry.space_group_name_H-M   'P 1'
#
loop_
_entity.id
_entity.type
_entity.pdbx_description
1 polymer ?
#
loop_
_entity_poly.entity_id
_entity_poly.type
_entity_poly.pdbx_seq_one_letter_code
_entity_poly.pdbx_strand_id
1 'polypeptide(L)'
;MIYSHWEGFCVASMKLLVDYLNEISLSYQDAANHVLLLDNRKRFSYLQGNCSTDQQSRFLNEFLASQKTGVHIDRSVVSANSNLNFKQLSKMLSYFEISVSPVLDQQKPTIEKLVWYRNSIAHGENSITVTQKDVETFISCITKCIDEMLSLFSTYISSLNYCKKDS
;
A
#
# COMPACT_ATOMS: atom_id res chain seq x y z
N MET A 1 15.51 11.77 -8.82
CA MET A 1 16.00 10.38 -8.82
C MET A 1 15.74 9.65 -7.50
N ILE A 2 16.21 10.15 -6.34
CA ILE A 2 16.01 9.48 -5.03
C ILE A 2 14.53 9.25 -4.72
N TYR A 3 13.71 10.30 -4.83
CA TYR A 3 12.27 10.21 -4.63
C TYR A 3 11.61 9.15 -5.54
N SER A 4 11.96 9.11 -6.82
CA SER A 4 11.41 8.15 -7.77
C SER A 4 11.75 6.70 -7.41
N HIS A 5 12.93 6.46 -6.84
CA HIS A 5 13.30 5.12 -6.34
C HIS A 5 12.48 4.75 -5.11
N TRP A 6 12.31 5.68 -4.18
CA TRP A 6 11.47 5.47 -3.00
C TRP A 6 10.01 5.15 -3.36
N GLU A 7 9.40 5.98 -4.20
CA GLU A 7 8.03 5.79 -4.66
C GLU A 7 7.87 4.50 -5.47
N GLY A 8 8.78 4.27 -6.41
CA GLY A 8 8.81 3.05 -7.22
C GLY A 8 8.94 1.79 -6.38
N PHE A 9 9.85 1.78 -5.41
CA PHE A 9 10.04 0.65 -4.50
C PHE A 9 8.78 0.34 -3.68
N CYS A 10 8.19 1.35 -3.04
CA CYS A 10 7.00 1.13 -2.20
C CYS A 10 5.82 0.57 -2.99
N VAL A 11 5.57 1.12 -4.18
CA VAL A 11 4.48 0.66 -5.04
C VAL A 11 4.79 -0.74 -5.58
N ALA A 12 6.02 -0.98 -6.05
CA ALA A 12 6.40 -2.27 -6.62
C ALA A 12 6.37 -3.40 -5.58
N SER A 13 6.94 -3.18 -4.40
CA SER A 13 6.99 -4.17 -3.32
C SER A 13 5.60 -4.55 -2.79
N MET A 14 4.70 -3.59 -2.62
CA MET A 14 3.32 -3.90 -2.24
C MET A 14 2.53 -4.60 -3.34
N LYS A 15 2.81 -4.31 -4.61
CA LYS A 15 2.23 -5.08 -5.72
C LYS A 15 2.75 -6.51 -5.76
N LEU A 16 4.04 -6.72 -5.47
CA LEU A 16 4.60 -8.07 -5.31
C LEU A 16 3.95 -8.82 -4.13
N LEU A 17 3.64 -8.13 -3.02
CA LEU A 17 2.89 -8.73 -1.93
C LEU A 17 1.47 -9.16 -2.39
N VAL A 18 0.79 -8.34 -3.18
CA VAL A 18 -0.50 -8.71 -3.79
C VAL A 18 -0.37 -9.93 -4.70
N ASP A 19 0.65 -9.95 -5.56
CA ASP A 19 0.89 -11.06 -6.48
C ASP A 19 1.11 -12.36 -5.69
N TYR A 20 1.95 -12.32 -4.64
CA TYR A 20 2.15 -13.44 -3.72
C TYR A 20 0.83 -13.93 -3.10
N LEU A 21 -0.01 -13.00 -2.59
CA LEU A 21 -1.31 -13.36 -1.99
C LEU A 21 -2.28 -14.01 -2.99
N ASN A 22 -2.22 -13.60 -4.26
CA ASN A 22 -3.02 -14.20 -5.31
C ASN A 22 -2.48 -15.58 -5.71
N GLU A 23 -1.15 -15.77 -5.74
CA GLU A 23 -0.51 -17.05 -6.08
C GLU A 23 -0.83 -18.15 -5.07
N ILE A 24 -0.86 -17.83 -3.78
CA ILE A 24 -1.20 -18.81 -2.72
C ILE A 24 -2.69 -19.23 -2.74
N SER A 25 -3.53 -18.62 -3.58
CA SER A 25 -4.92 -19.03 -3.84
C SER A 25 -5.77 -19.21 -2.58
N LEU A 26 -5.77 -18.19 -1.70
CA LEU A 26 -6.52 -18.21 -0.44
C LEU A 26 -8.03 -18.43 -0.65
N SER A 27 -8.62 -19.31 0.16
CA SER A 27 -10.08 -19.44 0.24
C SER A 27 -10.68 -18.28 1.04
N TYR A 28 -11.95 -17.98 0.82
CA TYR A 28 -12.68 -16.99 1.61
C TYR A 28 -12.86 -17.38 3.09
N GLN A 29 -12.75 -18.67 3.41
CA GLN A 29 -12.89 -19.17 4.77
C GLN A 29 -11.60 -18.94 5.57
N ASP A 30 -10.45 -19.00 4.89
CA ASP A 30 -9.13 -18.90 5.50
C ASP A 30 -8.57 -17.48 5.43
N ALA A 31 -9.07 -16.61 4.56
CA ALA A 31 -8.56 -15.26 4.38
C ALA A 31 -8.92 -14.32 5.56
N ALA A 32 -7.96 -13.48 5.95
CA ALA A 32 -8.19 -12.40 6.89
C ALA A 32 -9.16 -11.34 6.33
N ASN A 33 -9.85 -10.61 7.21
CA ASN A 33 -10.86 -9.64 6.80
C ASN A 33 -10.31 -8.56 5.87
N HIS A 34 -9.13 -8.01 6.12
CA HIS A 34 -8.54 -6.99 5.23
C HIS A 34 -8.21 -7.51 3.84
N VAL A 35 -7.85 -8.80 3.72
CA VAL A 35 -7.64 -9.48 2.43
C VAL A 35 -8.96 -9.58 1.66
N LEU A 36 -10.04 -9.97 2.35
CA LEU A 36 -11.40 -9.99 1.76
C LEU A 36 -11.86 -8.58 1.35
N LEU A 37 -11.54 -7.56 2.15
CA LEU A 37 -11.84 -6.17 1.83
C LEU A 37 -11.10 -5.70 0.57
N LEU A 38 -9.85 -6.14 0.38
CA LEU A 38 -9.05 -5.79 -0.78
C LEU A 38 -9.58 -6.42 -2.07
N ASP A 39 -9.92 -7.71 -2.04
CA ASP A 39 -10.57 -8.39 -3.17
C ASP A 39 -11.90 -7.70 -3.56
N ASN A 40 -12.69 -7.28 -2.57
CA ASN A 40 -14.03 -6.72 -2.80
C ASN A 40 -14.06 -5.19 -3.00
N ARG A 41 -12.89 -4.53 -2.99
CA ARG A 41 -12.81 -3.06 -2.99
C ARG A 41 -13.58 -2.39 -4.13
N LYS A 42 -13.47 -2.92 -5.35
CA LYS A 42 -14.20 -2.41 -6.52
C LYS A 42 -15.70 -2.65 -6.40
N ARG A 43 -16.10 -3.81 -5.87
CA ARG A 43 -17.51 -4.21 -5.70
C ARG A 43 -18.22 -3.35 -4.67
N PHE A 44 -17.53 -2.93 -3.60
CA PHE A 44 -18.10 -1.99 -2.64
C PHE A 44 -18.46 -0.63 -3.25
N SER A 45 -17.88 -0.25 -4.39
CA SER A 45 -18.28 1.00 -5.08
C SER A 45 -19.72 0.95 -5.61
N TYR A 46 -20.25 -0.25 -5.91
CA TYR A 46 -21.64 -0.42 -6.34
C TYR A 46 -22.64 -0.03 -5.24
N LEU A 47 -22.22 -0.13 -3.98
CA LEU A 47 -23.06 0.13 -2.80
C LEU A 47 -22.99 1.59 -2.33
N GLN A 48 -22.27 2.47 -3.04
CA GLN A 48 -22.13 3.88 -2.67
C GLN A 48 -23.29 4.73 -3.19
N GLY A 49 -23.67 5.77 -2.44
CA GLY A 49 -24.70 6.72 -2.84
C GLY A 49 -26.12 6.14 -2.83
N ASN A 50 -26.95 6.56 -3.79
CA ASN A 50 -28.31 6.02 -3.96
C ASN A 50 -28.24 4.63 -4.62
N CYS A 51 -28.02 3.61 -3.80
CA CYS A 51 -27.83 2.23 -4.22
C CYS A 51 -29.17 1.57 -4.65
N SER A 52 -29.34 1.38 -5.95
CA SER A 52 -30.48 0.69 -6.57
C SER A 52 -30.46 -0.82 -6.30
N THR A 53 -31.62 -1.47 -6.42
CA THR A 53 -31.74 -2.94 -6.32
C THR A 53 -30.84 -3.67 -7.32
N ASP A 54 -30.65 -3.11 -8.52
CA ASP A 54 -29.76 -3.69 -9.54
C ASP A 54 -28.29 -3.65 -9.10
N GLN A 55 -27.86 -2.55 -8.46
CA GLN A 55 -26.50 -2.44 -7.91
C GLN A 55 -26.29 -3.42 -6.74
N GLN A 56 -27.29 -3.59 -5.88
CA GLN A 56 -27.26 -4.57 -4.79
C GLN A 56 -27.18 -6.00 -5.34
N SER A 57 -28.01 -6.32 -6.34
CA SER A 57 -28.00 -7.62 -7.01
C SER A 57 -26.67 -7.91 -7.67
N ARG A 58 -26.10 -6.91 -8.37
CA ARG A 58 -24.76 -7.00 -8.97
C ARG A 58 -23.68 -7.30 -7.93
N PHE A 59 -23.66 -6.54 -6.83
CA PHE A 59 -22.72 -6.79 -5.74
C PHE A 59 -22.85 -8.23 -5.21
N LEU A 60 -24.08 -8.66 -4.89
CA LEU A 60 -24.34 -9.97 -4.31
C LEU A 60 -23.90 -11.09 -5.25
N ASN A 61 -24.24 -11.00 -6.54
CA ASN A 61 -23.89 -12.01 -7.53
C ASN A 61 -22.36 -12.11 -7.73
N GLU A 62 -21.66 -10.98 -7.87
CA GLU A 62 -20.20 -10.97 -8.02
C GLU A 62 -19.49 -11.47 -6.75
N PHE A 63 -19.99 -11.11 -5.56
CA PHE A 63 -19.45 -11.56 -4.27
C PHE A 63 -19.64 -13.07 -4.02
N LEU A 64 -20.81 -13.62 -4.37
CA LEU A 64 -21.06 -15.06 -4.27
C LEU A 64 -20.26 -15.86 -5.29
N ALA A 65 -19.99 -15.30 -6.48
CA ALA A 65 -19.15 -15.92 -7.48
C ALA A 65 -17.68 -16.00 -7.03
N SER A 66 -17.13 -14.93 -6.46
CA SER A 66 -15.73 -14.89 -6.02
C SER A 66 -15.44 -15.86 -4.87
N GLN A 67 -16.42 -16.10 -3.98
CA GLN A 67 -16.29 -17.14 -2.95
C GLN A 67 -16.01 -18.54 -3.52
N LYS A 68 -16.46 -18.84 -4.75
CA LYS A 68 -16.22 -20.14 -5.40
C LYS A 68 -14.85 -20.22 -6.06
N THR A 69 -14.27 -19.09 -6.46
CA THR A 69 -12.99 -19.02 -7.17
C THR A 69 -11.80 -18.74 -6.26
N GLY A 70 -12.05 -18.37 -5.00
CA GLY A 70 -11.02 -17.91 -4.08
C GLY A 70 -10.81 -16.39 -4.15
N VAL A 71 -10.02 -15.89 -3.21
CA VAL A 71 -9.66 -14.46 -3.13
C VAL A 71 -8.78 -14.07 -4.31
N HIS A 72 -9.10 -12.94 -4.96
CA HIS A 72 -8.25 -12.34 -5.97
C HIS A 72 -8.17 -10.81 -5.81
N ILE A 73 -7.05 -10.33 -5.31
CA ILE A 73 -6.81 -8.90 -5.12
C ILE A 73 -6.36 -8.26 -6.43
N ASP A 74 -7.11 -7.24 -6.88
CA ASP A 74 -6.71 -6.44 -8.03
C ASP A 74 -5.46 -5.60 -7.70
N ARG A 75 -4.41 -5.75 -8.51
CA ARG A 75 -3.13 -5.04 -8.36
C ARG A 75 -3.26 -3.50 -8.39
N SER A 76 -4.34 -2.96 -8.94
CA SER A 76 -4.65 -1.52 -8.95
C SER A 76 -5.02 -0.97 -7.58
N VAL A 77 -5.34 -1.81 -6.59
CA VAL A 77 -5.63 -1.34 -5.22
C VAL A 77 -4.40 -0.69 -4.56
N VAL A 78 -3.20 -1.07 -5.02
CA VAL A 78 -1.91 -0.50 -4.62
C VAL A 78 -1.49 0.54 -5.66
N SER A 79 -1.61 1.80 -5.29
CA SER A 79 -1.15 2.93 -6.10
C SER A 79 -0.80 4.11 -5.20
N ALA A 80 0.22 4.86 -5.60
CA ALA A 80 0.56 6.12 -4.93
C ALA A 80 -0.53 7.18 -5.21
N ASN A 81 -1.19 7.15 -6.39
CA ASN A 81 -2.25 8.06 -6.89
C ASN A 81 -1.97 9.58 -6.75
N SER A 82 -0.83 9.94 -6.17
CA SER A 82 -0.38 11.22 -5.66
C SER A 82 1.06 11.02 -5.16
N ASN A 83 1.70 12.09 -4.68
CA ASN A 83 3.03 11.98 -4.11
C ASN A 83 3.04 11.02 -2.92
N LEU A 84 3.95 10.04 -2.91
CA LEU A 84 4.20 9.16 -1.75
C LEU A 84 4.81 9.92 -0.55
N ASN A 85 3.99 10.74 0.11
CA ASN A 85 4.26 11.31 1.41
C ASN A 85 4.00 10.28 2.52
N PHE A 86 4.31 10.64 3.76
CA PHE A 86 4.21 9.69 4.87
C PHE A 86 2.77 9.22 5.10
N LYS A 87 1.81 10.14 4.97
CA LYS A 87 0.38 9.82 5.07
C LYS A 87 -0.04 8.77 4.03
N GLN A 88 0.41 8.90 2.79
CA GLN A 88 0.11 7.96 1.72
C GLN A 88 0.78 6.60 1.97
N LEU A 89 2.02 6.58 2.45
CA LEU A 89 2.70 5.35 2.88
C LEU A 89 1.90 4.63 3.98
N SER A 90 1.54 5.32 5.07
CA SER A 90 0.77 4.74 6.18
C SER A 90 -0.58 4.20 5.70
N LYS A 91 -1.25 4.94 4.81
CA LYS A 91 -2.50 4.49 4.20
C LYS A 91 -2.31 3.19 3.41
N MET A 92 -1.25 3.10 2.61
CA MET A 92 -0.97 1.91 1.82
C MET A 92 -0.62 0.70 2.70
N LEU A 93 0.15 0.88 3.79
CA LEU A 93 0.42 -0.18 4.77
C LEU A 93 -0.86 -0.66 5.48
N SER A 94 -1.77 0.26 5.81
CA SER A 94 -3.03 -0.07 6.48
C SER A 94 -3.96 -0.99 5.67
N TYR A 95 -3.80 -1.05 4.35
CA TYR A 95 -4.54 -2.00 3.51
C TYR A 95 -4.24 -3.46 3.87
N PHE A 96 -3.04 -3.71 4.39
CA PHE A 96 -2.58 -5.03 4.82
C PHE A 96 -2.60 -5.16 6.35
N GLU A 97 -3.24 -4.23 7.06
CA GLU A 97 -3.17 -4.13 8.53
C GLU A 97 -1.74 -4.07 9.09
N ILE A 98 -0.77 -3.65 8.28
CA ILE A 98 0.60 -3.45 8.71
C ILE A 98 0.69 -2.08 9.39
N SER A 99 1.07 -2.07 10.65
CA SER A 99 1.30 -0.83 11.41
C SER A 99 2.61 -0.18 10.98
N VAL A 100 2.62 1.16 10.99
CA VAL A 100 3.85 1.93 10.81
C VAL A 100 4.78 1.63 11.99
N SER A 101 6.01 1.19 11.70
CA SER A 101 6.98 0.93 12.74
C SER A 101 7.61 2.21 13.28
N PRO A 102 8.20 2.18 14.49
CA PRO A 102 8.93 3.32 15.04
C PRO A 102 10.06 3.81 14.13
N VAL A 103 10.71 2.90 13.40
CA VAL A 103 11.79 3.24 12.45
C VAL A 103 11.25 4.09 11.31
N LEU A 104 10.14 3.69 10.69
CA LEU A 104 9.49 4.49 9.64
C LEU A 104 8.99 5.83 10.18
N ASP A 105 8.36 5.84 11.36
CA ASP A 105 7.82 7.07 11.96
C ASP A 105 8.92 8.11 12.23
N GLN A 106 10.10 7.68 12.69
CA GLN A 106 11.27 8.55 12.84
C GLN A 106 11.75 9.17 11.53
N GLN A 107 11.54 8.50 10.38
CA GLN A 107 11.94 9.02 9.07
C GLN A 107 10.93 9.99 8.45
N LYS A 108 9.73 10.14 9.04
CA LYS A 108 8.66 11.00 8.53
C LYS A 108 9.13 12.42 8.16
N PRO A 109 9.86 13.18 8.98
CA PRO A 109 10.29 14.53 8.62
C PRO A 109 11.14 14.56 7.35
N THR A 110 12.02 13.56 7.19
CA THR A 110 12.91 13.44 6.03
C THR A 110 12.15 13.05 4.77
N ILE A 111 11.16 12.15 4.87
CA ILE A 111 10.27 11.78 3.76
C ILE A 111 9.46 12.99 3.29
N GLU A 112 8.87 13.75 4.21
CA GLU A 112 8.11 14.96 3.87
C GLU A 112 9.01 16.02 3.23
N LYS A 113 10.24 16.20 3.75
CA LYS A 113 11.24 17.07 3.12
C LYS A 113 11.56 16.60 1.69
N LEU A 114 11.78 15.30 1.47
CA LEU A 114 12.08 14.76 0.13
C LEU A 114 10.92 14.99 -0.86
N VAL A 115 9.67 14.82 -0.41
CA VAL A 115 8.47 15.11 -1.22
C VAL A 115 8.41 16.60 -1.57
N TRP A 116 8.66 17.48 -0.59
CA TRP A 116 8.72 18.92 -0.82
C TRP A 116 9.77 19.29 -1.87
N TYR A 117 11.01 18.79 -1.73
CA TYR A 117 12.08 19.00 -2.72
C TYR A 117 11.63 18.58 -4.13
N ARG A 118 11.01 17.39 -4.25
CA ARG A 118 10.53 16.90 -5.55
C ARG A 118 9.46 17.82 -6.15
N ASN A 119 8.51 18.30 -5.36
CA ASN A 119 7.45 19.18 -5.85
C ASN A 119 7.98 20.54 -6.25
N SER A 120 8.81 21.14 -5.39
CA SER A 120 9.41 22.44 -5.65
C SER A 120 10.27 22.43 -6.92
N ILE A 121 11.06 21.36 -7.17
CA ILE A 121 11.81 21.19 -8.43
C ILE A 121 10.86 21.09 -9.63
N ALA A 122 9.78 20.30 -9.51
CA ALA A 122 8.80 20.13 -10.60
C ALA A 122 8.04 21.43 -10.93
N HIS A 123 7.85 22.31 -9.95
CA HIS A 123 7.21 23.61 -10.11
C HIS A 123 8.19 24.73 -10.55
N GLY A 124 9.48 24.44 -10.71
CA GLY A 124 10.48 25.41 -11.16
C GLY A 124 10.87 26.44 -10.09
N GLU A 125 10.75 26.09 -8.80
CA GLU A 125 11.24 26.97 -7.72
C GLU A 125 12.77 27.07 -7.78
N ASN A 126 13.27 28.19 -8.31
CA ASN A 126 14.72 28.43 -8.50
C ASN A 126 15.47 28.73 -7.18
N SER A 127 14.79 28.78 -6.04
CA SER A 127 15.39 29.10 -4.73
C SER A 127 15.83 27.87 -3.92
N ILE A 128 15.58 26.65 -4.41
CA ILE A 128 15.96 25.43 -3.69
C ILE A 128 17.46 25.21 -3.82
N THR A 129 18.18 25.39 -2.71
CA THR A 129 19.60 25.01 -2.65
C THR A 129 19.69 23.59 -2.10
N VAL A 130 19.92 22.61 -2.98
CA VAL A 130 20.19 21.22 -2.59
C VAL A 130 21.67 21.11 -2.18
N THR A 131 21.95 20.73 -0.94
CA THR A 131 23.32 20.46 -0.50
C THR A 131 23.68 18.98 -0.62
N GLN A 132 24.98 18.65 -0.68
CA GLN A 132 25.44 17.27 -0.59
C GLN A 132 24.92 16.56 0.67
N LYS A 133 24.91 17.28 1.82
CA LYS A 133 24.39 16.76 3.09
C LYS A 133 22.91 16.39 3.00
N ASP A 134 22.11 17.17 2.27
CA ASP A 134 20.70 16.83 2.04
C ASP A 134 20.57 15.53 1.24
N VAL A 135 21.37 15.38 0.17
CA VAL A 135 21.40 14.17 -0.65
C VAL A 135 21.78 12.93 0.18
N GLU A 136 22.85 13.01 0.97
CA GLU A 136 23.30 11.94 1.87
C GLU A 136 22.22 11.59 2.91
N THR A 137 21.57 12.60 3.48
CA THR A 137 20.46 12.43 4.43
C THR A 137 19.29 11.70 3.78
N PHE A 138 18.91 12.08 2.55
CA PHE A 138 17.84 11.42 1.82
C PHE A 138 18.19 9.97 1.47
N ILE A 139 19.40 9.69 1.00
CA ILE A 139 19.84 8.32 0.68
C ILE A 139 19.81 7.45 1.94
N SER A 140 20.36 7.93 3.05
CA SER A 140 20.38 7.19 4.33
C SER A 140 18.96 6.91 4.82
N CYS A 141 18.07 7.91 4.76
CA CYS A 141 16.65 7.76 5.11
C CYS A 141 15.96 6.70 4.25
N ILE A 142 16.05 6.80 2.91
CA ILE A 142 15.38 5.87 2.00
C ILE A 142 15.91 4.44 2.16
N THR A 143 17.21 4.27 2.38
CA THR A 143 17.79 2.94 2.64
C THR A 143 17.19 2.31 3.89
N LYS A 144 17.13 3.05 5.00
CA LYS A 144 16.49 2.58 6.25
C LYS A 144 15.01 2.25 6.06
N CYS A 145 14.28 3.08 5.31
CA CYS A 145 12.87 2.82 5.03
C CYS A 145 12.68 1.56 4.18
N ILE A 146 13.56 1.31 3.20
CA ILE A 146 13.53 0.09 2.39
C ILE A 146 13.75 -1.15 3.26
N ASP A 147 14.80 -1.15 4.08
CA ASP A 147 15.12 -2.27 4.97
C ASP A 147 13.97 -2.58 5.93
N GLU A 148 13.39 -1.53 6.51
CA GLU A 148 12.26 -1.65 7.42
C GLU A 148 11.00 -2.17 6.73
N MET A 149 10.70 -1.68 5.52
CA MET A 149 9.57 -2.17 4.73
C MET A 149 9.71 -3.66 4.39
N LEU A 150 10.92 -4.12 4.04
CA LEU A 150 11.19 -5.53 3.79
C LEU A 150 10.97 -6.36 5.06
N SER A 151 11.44 -5.88 6.21
CA SER A 151 11.22 -6.52 7.51
C SER A 151 9.73 -6.65 7.86
N LEU A 152 8.95 -5.59 7.63
CA LEU A 152 7.50 -5.58 7.85
C LEU A 152 6.78 -6.59 6.95
N PHE A 153 7.12 -6.65 5.66
CA PHE A 153 6.53 -7.62 4.74
C PHE A 153 6.93 -9.05 5.07
N SER A 154 8.20 -9.29 5.41
CA SER A 154 8.68 -10.60 5.85
C SER A 154 7.90 -11.06 7.08
N THR A 155 7.71 -10.18 8.06
CA THR A 155 6.96 -10.47 9.30
C THR A 155 5.49 -10.75 9.00
N TYR A 156 4.86 -9.96 8.12
CA TYR A 156 3.48 -10.16 7.69
C TYR A 156 3.29 -11.54 7.05
N ILE A 157 4.22 -11.93 6.16
CA ILE A 157 4.18 -13.22 5.47
C ILE A 157 4.44 -14.38 6.44
N SER A 158 5.50 -14.30 7.24
CA SER A 158 5.90 -15.37 8.16
C SER A 158 4.89 -15.62 9.28
N SER A 159 4.18 -14.56 9.70
CA SER A 159 3.15 -14.66 10.74
C SER A 159 1.78 -15.05 10.18
N LEU A 160 1.69 -15.31 8.87
CA LEU A 160 0.43 -15.61 8.17
C LEU A 160 -0.65 -14.57 8.48
N ASN A 161 -0.29 -13.28 8.57
CA ASN A 161 -1.25 -12.24 8.93
C ASN A 161 -2.33 -12.04 7.85
N TYR A 162 -2.17 -12.63 6.68
CA TYR A 162 -3.20 -12.72 5.63
C TYR A 162 -4.25 -13.81 5.86
N CYS A 163 -4.03 -14.70 6.83
CA CYS A 163 -4.98 -15.72 7.23
C CYS A 163 -5.84 -15.25 8.41
N LYS A 164 -7.06 -15.78 8.48
CA LYS A 164 -7.96 -15.62 9.62
C LYS A 164 -7.29 -16.21 10.85
N LYS A 165 -7.29 -15.47 11.96
CA LYS A 165 -6.83 -15.97 13.25
C LYS A 165 -8.00 -16.70 13.90
N ASP A 166 -7.79 -17.95 14.32
CA ASP A 166 -8.76 -18.68 15.13
C ASP A 166 -8.94 -17.90 16.44
N SER A 167 -10.15 -17.39 16.63
CA SER A 167 -10.62 -16.71 17.85
C SER A 167 -11.10 -17.72 18.87
#